data_AF-A0A820G8G5-F1
#
_entry.id   AF-A0A820G8G5-F1
#
_cell.length_a   1.000
_cell.length_b   1.000
_cell.length_c   1.000
_cell.angle_alpha   90.00
_cell.angle_beta   90.00
_cell.angle_gamma   90.00
#
_symmetry.space_group_name_H-M   'P 1'
#
loop_
_entity.id
_entity.type
_entity.pdbx_description
1 polymer ?
#
loop_
_entity_poly.entity_id
_entity_poly.type
_entity_poly.pdbx_seq_one_letter_code
_entity_poly.pdbx_strand_id
1 'polypeptide(L)'
;STSSNLVYTKQYDCLNRITGQGLQIQYRFPRTPFQQSSNMVHVELIFTNTTTNKDIHAIKFYKSKSNINIQGFNQIDLLPSGVSIVTSIGIDFNDKTQPASFDILYDDNLIPTSLTILCHVGELIEQKFLNDQQFNQNLGRLRGMNEIMDSVNVDEVQISKLNFNTIQTKILQCANMISVPSTSGDSTLFR
;
A
#
# COMPACT_ATOMS: atom_id res chain seq x y z
N SER A 1 -3.65 -23.20 -13.71
CA SER A 1 -2.40 -23.09 -12.93
C SER A 1 -2.57 -21.94 -11.95
N THR A 2 -2.21 -22.19 -10.70
CA THR A 2 -2.46 -21.36 -9.52
C THR A 2 -2.01 -19.92 -9.73
N SER A 3 -2.95 -18.97 -9.63
CA SER A 3 -2.67 -17.55 -9.41
C SER A 3 -1.80 -17.45 -8.16
N SER A 4 -0.50 -17.33 -8.33
CA SER A 4 0.40 -16.97 -7.24
C SER A 4 -0.05 -15.61 -6.76
N ASN A 5 -0.69 -15.54 -5.60
CA ASN A 5 -0.94 -14.26 -4.93
C ASN A 5 0.43 -13.61 -4.75
N LEU A 6 0.71 -12.60 -5.57
CA LEU A 6 1.95 -11.85 -5.52
C LEU A 6 1.94 -11.08 -4.20
N VAL A 7 2.66 -11.61 -3.20
CA VAL A 7 2.72 -10.99 -1.88
C VAL A 7 3.50 -9.69 -2.01
N TYR A 8 2.80 -8.56 -1.97
CA TYR A 8 3.41 -7.24 -1.96
C TYR A 8 3.91 -6.94 -0.54
N THR A 9 5.21 -7.00 -0.33
CA THR A 9 5.84 -6.86 1.00
C THR A 9 6.50 -5.51 1.22
N LYS A 10 6.38 -4.58 0.26
CA LYS A 10 7.07 -3.29 0.34
C LYS A 10 6.57 -2.48 1.53
N GLN A 11 7.51 -2.09 2.37
CA GLN A 11 7.29 -1.21 3.51
C GLN A 11 7.84 0.19 3.19
N TYR A 12 7.26 1.18 3.86
CA TYR A 12 7.59 2.59 3.73
C TYR A 12 7.78 3.20 5.10
N ASP A 13 8.73 4.11 5.24
CA ASP A 13 8.94 4.82 6.49
C ASP A 13 7.87 5.90 6.71
N CYS A 14 7.34 5.97 7.92
CA CYS A 14 6.37 6.99 8.35
C CYS A 14 6.94 7.90 9.44
N LEU A 15 7.60 7.30 10.43
CA LEU A 15 8.29 7.98 11.52
C LEU A 15 9.65 7.34 11.74
N ASN A 16 10.71 8.15 11.65
CA ASN A 16 12.06 7.67 11.93
C ASN A 16 12.30 7.63 13.45
N ARG A 17 13.05 6.61 13.91
CA ARG A 17 13.40 6.43 15.33
C ARG A 17 14.05 7.65 15.99
N ILE A 18 14.78 8.48 15.25
CA ILE A 18 15.45 9.66 15.81
C ILE A 18 14.40 10.73 16.15
N THR A 19 13.50 11.04 15.20
CA THR A 19 12.46 12.04 15.41
C THR A 19 11.36 11.55 16.34
N GLY A 20 11.09 10.24 16.35
CA GLY A 20 10.20 9.58 17.29
C GLY A 20 10.83 9.22 18.64
N GLN A 21 12.07 9.66 18.91
CA GLN A 21 12.77 9.44 20.18
C GLN A 21 12.76 7.98 20.67
N GLY A 22 12.96 7.04 19.74
CA GLY A 22 12.90 5.60 19.98
C GLY A 22 11.67 4.92 19.40
N LEU A 23 10.60 5.66 19.07
CA LEU A 23 9.48 5.14 18.29
C LEU A 23 9.79 5.22 16.79
N GLN A 24 9.82 4.07 16.13
CA GLN A 24 9.81 3.97 14.66
C GLN A 24 8.43 3.50 14.20
N ILE A 25 7.93 4.09 13.11
CA ILE A 25 6.70 3.63 12.47
C ILE A 25 6.97 3.46 10.97
N GLN A 26 6.64 2.28 10.47
CA GLN A 26 6.59 1.98 9.05
C GLN A 26 5.16 1.61 8.65
N TYR A 27 4.86 1.64 7.36
CA TYR A 27 3.57 1.18 6.86
C TYR A 27 3.72 0.34 5.61
N ARG A 28 2.70 -0.48 5.33
CA ARG A 28 2.57 -1.21 4.07
C ARG A 28 1.11 -1.35 3.67
N PHE A 29 0.90 -1.62 2.39
CA PHE A 29 -0.41 -1.93 1.83
C PHE A 29 -0.51 -3.45 1.62
N PRO A 30 -1.24 -4.18 2.48
CA PRO A 30 -1.37 -5.63 2.34
C PRO A 30 -2.23 -6.04 1.14
N ARG A 31 -2.95 -5.10 0.52
CA ARG A 31 -3.86 -5.32 -0.63
C ARG A 31 -4.94 -6.38 -0.35
N THR A 32 -5.35 -6.45 0.91
CA THR A 32 -6.53 -7.16 1.38
C THR A 32 -7.62 -6.14 1.72
N PRO A 33 -8.91 -6.51 1.58
CA PRO A 33 -10.00 -5.61 1.96
C PRO A 33 -9.88 -5.16 3.42
N PHE A 34 -10.19 -3.89 3.69
CA PHE A 34 -10.30 -3.40 5.06
C PHE A 34 -11.61 -3.91 5.67
N GLN A 35 -11.52 -4.64 6.78
CA GLN A 35 -12.66 -5.40 7.30
C GLN A 35 -13.85 -4.51 7.71
N GLN A 36 -13.58 -3.30 8.17
CA GLN A 36 -14.60 -2.38 8.67
C GLN A 36 -15.26 -1.52 7.57
N SER A 37 -14.68 -1.44 6.37
CA SER A 37 -15.23 -0.66 5.25
C SER A 37 -14.66 -1.09 3.91
N SER A 38 -15.53 -1.35 2.93
CA SER A 38 -15.14 -1.66 1.54
C SER A 38 -14.62 -0.46 0.75
N ASN A 39 -14.85 0.76 1.23
CA ASN A 39 -14.51 1.98 0.51
C ASN A 39 -13.17 2.59 0.98
N MET A 40 -12.46 1.89 1.87
CA MET A 40 -11.19 2.35 2.45
C MET A 40 -10.05 1.46 2.02
N VAL A 41 -8.89 2.08 1.80
CA VAL A 41 -7.64 1.36 1.57
C VAL A 41 -7.15 0.82 2.91
N HIS A 42 -6.93 -0.50 2.97
CA HIS A 42 -6.33 -1.15 4.13
C HIS A 42 -4.84 -0.79 4.21
N VAL A 43 -4.40 -0.28 5.35
CA VAL A 43 -3.00 0.01 5.63
C VAL A 43 -2.59 -0.66 6.93
N GLU A 44 -1.47 -1.36 6.91
CA GLU A 44 -0.84 -1.87 8.12
C GLU A 44 0.25 -0.92 8.59
N LEU A 45 0.20 -0.55 9.87
CA LEU A 45 1.22 0.22 10.57
C LEU A 45 2.08 -0.73 11.42
N ILE A 46 3.40 -0.63 11.29
CA ILE A 46 4.38 -1.39 12.06
C ILE A 46 5.07 -0.43 13.02
N PHE A 47 4.69 -0.49 14.30
CA PHE A 47 5.30 0.26 15.38
C PHE A 47 6.47 -0.53 15.94
N THR A 48 7.63 0.09 16.08
CA THR A 48 8.82 -0.55 16.67
C THR A 48 9.42 0.36 17.72
N ASN A 49 9.57 -0.15 18.94
CA ASN A 49 10.32 0.54 19.99
C ASN A 49 11.79 0.15 19.85
N THR A 50 12.60 1.07 19.35
CA THR A 50 14.03 0.85 19.10
C THR A 50 14.90 1.20 20.31
N THR A 51 14.31 1.53 21.47
CA THR A 51 15.07 1.75 22.69
C THR A 51 15.47 0.41 23.31
N THR A 52 16.45 0.42 24.22
CA THR A 52 16.97 -0.79 24.87
C THR A 52 16.41 -1.01 26.29
N ASN A 53 15.99 0.06 26.97
CA ASN A 53 15.67 0.03 28.41
C ASN A 53 14.38 0.76 28.77
N LYS A 54 13.53 1.15 27.80
CA LYS A 54 12.35 1.96 28.06
C LYS A 54 11.15 1.50 27.24
N ASP A 55 10.04 1.23 27.90
CA ASP A 55 8.78 0.95 27.21
C ASP A 55 8.12 2.26 26.76
N ILE A 56 7.34 2.18 25.68
CA ILE A 56 6.55 3.31 25.16
C ILE A 56 5.08 3.01 25.47
N HIS A 57 4.38 3.99 26.03
CA HIS A 57 3.02 3.81 26.54
C HIS A 57 2.00 4.64 25.75
N ALA A 58 0.75 4.17 25.78
CA ALA A 58 -0.43 4.90 25.35
C ALA A 58 -0.32 5.54 23.96
N ILE A 59 0.19 4.80 22.97
CA ILE A 59 0.25 5.25 21.58
C ILE A 59 -1.19 5.29 21.04
N LYS A 60 -1.70 6.50 20.80
CA LYS A 60 -3.09 6.72 20.42
C LYS A 60 -3.22 7.71 19.28
N PHE A 61 -4.26 7.53 18.48
CA PHE A 61 -4.66 8.51 17.48
C PHE A 61 -5.06 9.82 18.16
N TYR A 62 -4.59 10.95 17.63
CA TYR A 62 -4.96 12.27 18.12
C TYR A 62 -5.98 12.95 17.20
N LYS A 63 -5.60 13.20 15.94
CA LYS A 63 -6.50 13.82 14.95
C LYS A 63 -6.02 13.60 13.52
N SER A 64 -6.96 13.65 12.57
CA SER A 64 -6.63 13.77 11.15
C SER A 64 -6.23 15.22 10.84
N LYS A 65 -5.21 15.41 10.01
CA LYS A 65 -4.72 16.74 9.56
C LYS A 65 -5.18 17.08 8.16
N SER A 66 -5.35 16.07 7.32
CA SER A 66 -6.01 16.21 6.03
C SER A 66 -7.52 15.99 6.18
N ASN A 67 -8.32 16.42 5.21
CA ASN A 67 -9.74 16.05 5.10
C ASN A 67 -9.92 14.57 4.68
N ILE A 68 -9.03 13.71 5.16
CA ILE A 68 -9.00 12.27 4.91
C ILE A 68 -9.57 11.58 6.13
N ASN A 69 -10.50 10.65 5.88
CA ASN A 69 -11.13 9.86 6.92
C ASN A 69 -10.25 8.64 7.22
N ILE A 70 -9.93 8.44 8.51
CA ILE A 70 -9.10 7.35 9.00
C ILE A 70 -9.90 6.59 10.05
N GLN A 71 -9.94 5.26 9.94
CA GLN A 71 -10.69 4.39 10.84
C GLN A 71 -9.86 3.19 11.31
N GLY A 72 -10.29 2.58 12.41
CA GLY A 72 -9.71 1.34 12.93
C GLY A 72 -8.40 1.49 13.71
N PHE A 73 -7.93 2.72 13.99
CA PHE A 73 -6.75 2.93 14.83
C PHE A 73 -7.04 2.47 16.26
N ASN A 74 -6.43 1.36 16.66
CA ASN A 74 -6.49 0.86 18.03
C ASN A 74 -5.33 1.43 18.85
N GLN A 75 -5.62 1.92 20.05
CA GLN A 75 -4.58 2.37 20.99
C GLN A 75 -3.65 1.20 21.34
N ILE A 76 -2.35 1.47 21.39
CA ILE A 76 -1.35 0.55 21.92
C ILE A 76 -1.01 1.02 23.33
N ASP A 77 -1.46 0.29 24.34
CA ASP A 77 -1.26 0.67 25.75
C ASP A 77 0.21 0.58 26.17
N LEU A 78 0.92 -0.42 25.65
CA LEU A 78 2.32 -0.69 25.94
C LEU A 78 3.01 -1.27 24.71
N LEU A 79 4.12 -0.65 24.32
CA LEU A 79 5.06 -1.17 23.33
C LEU A 79 6.43 -1.39 24.02
N PRO A 80 6.74 -2.63 24.42
CA PRO A 80 7.96 -2.92 25.17
C PRO A 80 9.24 -2.61 24.40
N SER A 81 10.32 -2.37 25.12
CA SER A 81 11.65 -2.12 24.56
C SER A 81 12.08 -3.23 23.59
N GLY A 82 12.50 -2.86 22.37
CA GLY A 82 12.95 -3.80 21.34
C GLY A 82 11.84 -4.57 20.62
N VAL A 83 10.56 -4.30 20.91
CA VAL A 83 9.42 -5.02 20.33
C VAL A 83 8.78 -4.25 19.18
N SER A 84 8.24 -5.00 18.22
CA SER A 84 7.38 -4.47 17.14
C SER A 84 5.94 -4.97 17.29
N ILE A 85 4.97 -4.08 17.04
CA ILE A 85 3.54 -4.39 16.98
C ILE A 85 3.00 -3.92 15.63
N VAL A 86 2.17 -4.75 15.00
CA VAL A 86 1.46 -4.42 13.76
C VAL A 86 0.00 -4.11 14.08
N THR A 87 -0.51 -3.00 13.55
CA THR A 87 -1.94 -2.64 13.62
C THR A 87 -2.47 -2.31 12.23
N SER A 88 -3.79 -2.38 12.06
CA SER A 88 -4.47 -2.09 10.80
C SER A 88 -5.32 -0.83 10.92
N ILE A 89 -5.28 0.02 9.89
CA ILE A 89 -6.18 1.15 9.72
C ILE A 89 -6.80 1.14 8.32
N GLY A 90 -7.94 1.80 8.19
CA GLY A 90 -8.57 2.10 6.92
C GLY A 90 -8.41 3.58 6.62
N ILE A 91 -8.01 3.90 5.39
CA ILE A 91 -7.87 5.28 4.93
C ILE A 91 -8.73 5.50 3.68
N ASP A 92 -9.63 6.47 3.76
CA ASP A 92 -10.36 6.94 2.58
C ASP A 92 -9.57 8.06 1.89
N PHE A 93 -8.85 7.68 0.84
CA PHE A 93 -8.08 8.62 0.02
C PHE A 93 -8.96 9.41 -0.98
N ASN A 94 -10.27 9.12 -1.07
CA ASN A 94 -11.23 9.78 -1.96
C ASN A 94 -10.73 9.90 -3.41
N ASP A 95 -10.23 8.78 -3.95
CA ASP A 95 -9.65 8.64 -5.30
C ASP A 95 -8.48 9.59 -5.61
N LYS A 96 -7.80 10.11 -4.59
CA LYS A 96 -6.66 11.02 -4.73
C LYS A 96 -5.37 10.37 -4.25
N THR A 97 -4.26 10.78 -4.84
CA THR A 97 -2.92 10.41 -4.39
C THR A 97 -2.35 11.39 -3.37
N GLN A 98 -3.20 12.19 -2.73
CA GLN A 98 -2.75 13.16 -1.73
C GLN A 98 -2.32 12.42 -0.45
N PRO A 99 -1.26 12.88 0.24
CA PRO A 99 -0.81 12.25 1.47
C PRO A 99 -1.89 12.25 2.55
N ALA A 100 -2.08 11.12 3.22
CA ALA A 100 -2.86 11.03 4.45
C ALA A 100 -1.98 11.43 5.63
N SER A 101 -2.25 12.60 6.21
CA SER A 101 -1.51 13.09 7.36
C SER A 101 -2.41 13.11 8.60
N PHE A 102 -1.88 12.60 9.70
CA PHE A 102 -2.57 12.54 10.98
C PHE A 102 -1.55 12.59 12.11
N ASP A 103 -2.03 12.92 13.30
CA ASP A 103 -1.20 13.02 14.50
C ASP A 103 -1.48 11.86 15.45
N ILE A 104 -0.43 11.42 16.14
CA ILE A 104 -0.49 10.49 17.27
C ILE A 104 0.07 11.14 18.53
N LEU A 105 -0.29 10.59 19.68
CA LEU A 105 0.29 10.87 20.99
C LEU A 105 0.79 9.57 21.61
N TYR A 106 1.82 9.66 22.45
CA TYR A 106 2.39 8.55 23.23
C TYR A 106 3.16 9.12 24.42
N ASP A 107 3.41 8.31 25.45
CA ASP A 107 4.10 8.69 26.69
C ASP A 107 3.54 9.96 27.37
N ASP A 108 2.24 10.21 27.22
CA ASP A 108 1.58 11.45 27.69
C ASP A 108 2.25 12.75 27.21
N ASN A 109 2.97 12.70 26.09
CA ASN A 109 3.57 13.85 25.46
C ASN A 109 2.50 14.93 25.18
N LEU A 110 2.82 16.19 25.46
CA LEU A 110 1.91 17.31 25.18
C LEU A 110 1.87 17.68 23.69
N ILE A 111 2.93 17.36 22.95
CA ILE A 111 3.09 17.70 21.54
C ILE A 111 2.78 16.46 20.69
N PRO A 112 1.76 16.52 19.82
CA PRO A 112 1.45 15.42 18.91
C PRO A 112 2.58 15.20 17.89
N THR A 113 2.83 13.93 17.57
CA THR A 113 3.77 13.53 16.53
C THR A 113 3.02 13.30 15.22
N SER A 114 3.47 13.94 14.14
CA SER A 114 2.84 13.85 12.83
C SER A 114 3.33 12.67 12.03
N LEU A 115 2.38 11.96 11.43
CA LEU A 115 2.57 10.85 10.52
C LEU A 115 2.02 11.22 9.14
N THR A 116 2.68 10.73 8.10
CA THR A 116 2.25 10.92 6.72
C THR A 116 2.36 9.61 5.96
N ILE A 117 1.28 9.24 5.27
CA ILE A 117 1.18 8.03 4.44
C ILE A 117 0.92 8.47 3.01
N LEU A 118 1.76 8.01 2.09
CA LEU A 118 1.63 8.27 0.66
C LEU A 118 0.91 7.09 0.00
N CYS A 119 -0.21 7.38 -0.65
CA CYS A 119 -0.92 6.38 -1.45
C CYS A 119 -0.40 6.42 -2.89
N HIS A 120 0.14 5.29 -3.35
CA HIS A 120 0.47 5.11 -4.76
C HIS A 120 -0.80 4.71 -5.51
N VAL A 121 -0.89 5.07 -6.80
CA VAL A 121 -2.09 4.82 -7.62
C VAL A 121 -2.55 3.36 -7.58
N GLY A 122 -1.62 2.40 -7.61
CA GLY A 122 -1.96 0.97 -7.54
C GLY A 122 -2.72 0.58 -6.26
N GLU A 123 -2.55 1.30 -5.16
CA GLU A 123 -3.23 0.98 -3.90
C GLU A 123 -4.68 1.52 -3.86
N LEU A 124 -5.07 2.38 -4.81
CA LEU A 124 -6.45 2.80 -5.02
C LEU A 124 -7.24 1.81 -5.90
N ILE A 125 -6.55 0.85 -6.51
CA ILE A 125 -7.14 -0.11 -7.44
C ILE A 125 -7.37 -1.43 -6.69
N GLU A 126 -8.57 -1.98 -6.82
CA GLU A 126 -8.86 -3.34 -6.36
C GLU A 126 -8.52 -4.36 -7.45
N GLN A 127 -7.80 -5.42 -7.09
CA GLN A 127 -7.58 -6.56 -7.98
C GLN A 127 -8.91 -7.27 -8.28
N LYS A 128 -9.23 -7.40 -9.57
CA LYS A 128 -10.36 -8.24 -10.02
C LYS A 128 -9.86 -9.29 -10.99
N PHE A 129 -10.24 -10.54 -10.73
CA PHE A 129 -10.02 -11.62 -11.67
C PHE A 129 -11.00 -11.51 -12.83
N LEU A 130 -10.48 -11.58 -14.05
CA LEU A 130 -11.26 -11.66 -15.28
C LEU A 130 -10.85 -12.92 -16.05
N ASN A 131 -11.82 -13.61 -16.63
CA ASN A 131 -11.52 -14.62 -17.65
C ASN A 131 -11.37 -13.99 -19.05
N ASP A 132 -10.82 -14.73 -20.01
CA ASP A 132 -10.53 -14.22 -21.35
C ASP A 132 -11.77 -13.65 -22.06
N GLN A 133 -12.93 -14.30 -21.90
CA GLN A 133 -14.19 -13.82 -22.47
C GLN A 133 -14.60 -12.46 -21.87
N GLN A 134 -14.57 -12.32 -20.54
CA GLN A 134 -14.92 -11.07 -19.85
C GLN A 134 -13.95 -9.94 -20.21
N PHE A 135 -12.66 -10.25 -20.30
CA PHE A 135 -11.65 -9.28 -20.72
C PHE A 135 -11.92 -8.79 -22.15
N ASN A 136 -12.15 -9.69 -23.11
CA ASN A 136 -12.42 -9.34 -24.50
C ASN A 136 -13.72 -8.53 -24.66
N GLN A 137 -14.76 -8.86 -23.88
CA GLN A 137 -16.00 -8.08 -23.86
C GLN A 137 -15.77 -6.65 -23.35
N ASN A 138 -15.03 -6.49 -22.24
CA ASN A 138 -14.70 -5.18 -21.69
C ASN A 138 -13.80 -4.38 -22.62
N LEU A 139 -12.78 -5.01 -23.22
CA LEU A 139 -11.91 -4.39 -24.22
C LEU A 139 -12.71 -3.90 -25.41
N GLY A 140 -13.62 -4.73 -25.95
CA GLY A 140 -14.49 -4.33 -27.07
C GLY A 140 -15.36 -3.10 -26.75
N ARG A 141 -15.82 -2.97 -25.50
CA ARG A 141 -16.63 -1.82 -25.05
C ARG A 141 -15.81 -0.54 -24.85
N LEU A 142 -14.53 -0.66 -24.48
CA LEU A 142 -13.68 0.48 -24.13
C LEU A 142 -12.74 0.94 -25.27
N ARG A 143 -12.59 0.15 -26.34
CA ARG A 143 -11.75 0.47 -27.50
C ARG A 143 -12.02 1.84 -28.12
N GLY A 144 -11.03 2.35 -28.86
CA GLY A 144 -11.13 3.62 -29.58
C GLY A 144 -10.73 4.79 -28.68
N MET A 145 -11.68 5.69 -28.38
CA MET A 145 -11.35 6.95 -27.70
C MET A 145 -10.96 6.82 -26.22
N ASN A 146 -11.05 5.62 -25.60
CA ASN A 146 -10.61 5.40 -24.22
C ASN A 146 -9.25 4.68 -24.12
N GLU A 147 -8.57 4.42 -25.25
CA GLU A 147 -7.25 3.82 -25.25
C GLU A 147 -6.17 4.92 -25.21
N ILE A 148 -5.29 4.83 -24.22
CA ILE A 148 -4.15 5.72 -24.05
C ILE A 148 -2.88 4.89 -24.18
N MET A 149 -1.94 5.36 -24.99
CA MET A 149 -0.62 4.75 -25.16
C MET A 149 0.43 5.74 -24.71
N ASP A 150 1.38 5.25 -23.90
CA ASP A 150 2.51 6.01 -23.40
C ASP A 150 3.75 5.10 -23.33
N SER A 151 4.94 5.70 -23.18
CA SER A 151 6.20 5.00 -23.09
C SER A 151 6.99 5.42 -21.85
N VAL A 152 7.74 4.47 -21.29
CA VAL A 152 8.57 4.70 -20.10
C VAL A 152 10.03 4.58 -20.50
N ASN A 153 10.82 5.61 -20.19
CA ASN A 153 12.27 5.56 -20.36
C ASN A 153 12.87 4.63 -19.30
N VAL A 154 13.64 3.64 -19.75
CA VAL A 154 14.29 2.68 -18.87
C VAL A 154 15.78 2.65 -19.17
N ASP A 155 16.59 2.54 -18.13
CA ASP A 155 18.03 2.36 -18.26
C ASP A 155 18.32 1.04 -19.00
N GLU A 156 18.96 1.12 -20.17
CA GLU A 156 19.25 -0.03 -21.04
C GLU A 156 20.09 -1.11 -20.34
N VAL A 157 21.00 -0.71 -19.46
CA VAL A 157 21.87 -1.62 -18.70
C VAL A 157 21.08 -2.36 -17.62
N GLN A 158 20.07 -1.71 -17.02
CA GLN A 158 19.19 -2.36 -16.06
C GLN A 158 18.17 -3.27 -16.73
N ILE A 159 17.55 -2.83 -17.83
CA ILE A 159 16.49 -3.62 -18.49
C ILE A 159 17.04 -4.86 -19.19
N SER A 160 18.27 -4.78 -19.75
CA SER A 160 18.94 -5.95 -20.36
C SER A 160 19.22 -7.09 -19.37
N LYS A 161 19.18 -6.82 -18.06
CA LYS A 161 19.32 -7.83 -17.00
C LYS A 161 18.00 -8.50 -16.61
N LEU A 162 16.86 -8.00 -17.10
CA LEU A 162 15.54 -8.50 -16.74
C LEU A 162 14.94 -9.31 -17.90
N ASN A 163 14.31 -10.44 -17.57
CA ASN A 163 13.50 -11.16 -18.53
C ASN A 163 12.06 -10.63 -18.55
N PHE A 164 11.32 -10.99 -19.61
CA PHE A 164 9.93 -10.59 -19.80
C PHE A 164 9.05 -10.87 -18.58
N ASN A 165 9.13 -12.07 -18.00
CA ASN A 165 8.33 -12.47 -16.84
C ASN A 165 8.60 -11.59 -15.61
N THR A 166 9.85 -11.15 -15.43
CA THR A 166 10.23 -10.28 -14.32
C THR A 166 9.65 -8.88 -14.50
N ILE A 167 9.70 -8.35 -15.73
CA ILE A 167 9.10 -7.06 -16.06
C ILE A 167 7.59 -7.12 -15.84
N GLN A 168 6.93 -8.15 -16.38
CA GLN A 168 5.49 -8.37 -16.22
C GLN A 168 5.10 -8.44 -14.74
N THR A 169 5.83 -9.24 -13.95
CA THR A 169 5.57 -9.38 -12.52
C THR A 169 5.69 -8.04 -11.80
N LYS A 170 6.73 -7.25 -12.09
CA LYS A 170 6.92 -5.93 -11.48
C LYS A 170 5.81 -4.94 -11.86
N ILE A 171 5.36 -4.94 -13.11
CA ILE A 171 4.25 -4.08 -13.57
C ILE A 171 2.96 -4.45 -12.85
N LEU A 172 2.59 -5.74 -12.86
CA LEU A 172 1.38 -6.24 -12.19
C LEU A 172 1.41 -5.97 -10.68
N GLN A 173 2.57 -6.17 -10.04
CA GLN A 173 2.77 -5.80 -8.64
C GLN A 173 2.62 -4.30 -8.43
N CYS A 174 3.23 -3.44 -9.25
CA CYS A 174 3.13 -2.00 -9.06
C CYS A 174 1.68 -1.49 -9.19
N ALA A 175 0.97 -1.98 -10.20
CA ALA A 175 -0.38 -1.54 -10.53
C ALA A 175 -1.49 -2.22 -9.72
N ASN A 176 -1.15 -3.18 -8.85
CA ASN A 176 -2.11 -4.03 -8.16
C ASN A 176 -3.07 -4.74 -9.12
N MET A 177 -2.51 -5.44 -10.11
CA MET A 177 -3.27 -6.17 -11.14
C MET A 177 -2.86 -7.64 -11.18
N ILE A 178 -3.72 -8.47 -11.78
CA ILE A 178 -3.48 -9.89 -12.03
C ILE A 178 -3.54 -10.11 -13.55
N SER A 179 -2.68 -10.98 -14.07
CA SER A 179 -2.72 -11.32 -15.49
C SER A 179 -3.97 -12.13 -15.85
N VAL A 180 -4.60 -11.80 -16.98
CA VAL A 180 -5.67 -12.59 -17.58
C VAL A 180 -5.08 -13.66 -18.51
N PRO A 181 -5.37 -14.96 -18.29
CA PRO A 181 -4.89 -16.02 -19.18
C PRO A 181 -5.50 -15.90 -20.58
N SER A 182 -4.66 -15.84 -21.61
CA SER A 182 -5.09 -15.86 -23.00
C SER A 182 -5.25 -17.30 -23.52
N THR A 183 -6.36 -17.59 -24.19
CA THR A 183 -6.55 -18.87 -24.91
C THR A 183 -5.95 -18.85 -26.32
N SER A 184 -5.50 -17.69 -26.82
CA SER A 184 -4.99 -17.53 -28.19
C SER A 184 -3.48 -17.72 -28.34
N GLY A 185 -2.77 -18.08 -27.25
CA GLY A 185 -1.32 -18.37 -27.27
C GLY A 185 -0.42 -17.14 -27.44
N ASP A 186 -0.98 -15.95 -27.61
CA ASP A 186 -0.22 -14.71 -27.79
C ASP A 186 0.27 -14.17 -26.45
N SER A 187 1.52 -14.50 -26.11
CA SER A 187 2.17 -14.14 -24.85
C SER A 187 2.65 -12.69 -24.78
N THR A 188 2.43 -11.91 -25.83
CA THR A 188 2.96 -10.53 -25.96
C THR A 188 1.98 -9.46 -25.46
N LEU A 189 0.71 -9.81 -25.26
CA LEU A 189 -0.31 -8.90 -24.77
C LEU A 189 -0.35 -8.95 -23.24
N PHE A 190 -0.05 -7.82 -22.61
CA PHE A 190 -0.38 -7.59 -21.21
C PHE A 190 -1.90 -7.61 -21.08
N ARG A 191 -2.45 -8.70 -20.55
CA ARG A 191 -3.85 -8.83 -20.16
C ARG A 191 -3.88 -9.17 -18.69
#